data_AF-A0A8H4KIJ7-F1
#
_entry.id   AF-A0A8H4KIJ7-F1
#
_cell.length_a   1.000
_cell.length_b   1.000
_cell.length_c   1.000
_cell.angle_alpha   90.00
_cell.angle_beta   90.00
_cell.angle_gamma   90.00
#
_symmetry.space_group_name_H-M   'P 1'
#
loop_
_entity.id
_entity.type
_entity.pdbx_description
1 polymer ?
#
loop_
_entity_poly.entity_id
_entity_poly.type
_entity_poly.pdbx_seq_one_letter_code
_entity_poly.pdbx_strand_id
1 'polypeptide(L)'
;MSTLPSLNIHKTAPAVIAWQWNGSTCSLAEPDPQIKSITLTTRFDTTCALFELSIPIKLKGIKTSSSLLLRIPPSSIASFDFLSSATVPQAVQDKFTSTALCLNFHLHQSLKVLLPADTHEPLYPLRAQSGTVLDAIRQLTNVTSFSVYTEALVLSNAQLSSISDAIGQGLLPPCCDDLASLYSGTGAKAITLSPDTLSSTSQHPPSYDEVEPPPPSAPIYDRKRPRKDSRDERDEDIALIWAQLQIMQKRDAERMRALELENEDLKRVIDEHKILIDGLQERLMTYEKNQKDLKEEFGALETTNEQKNLEFGDDIRDDMDVKILELKEDIDELRHYIQGQDEDDLVLPTGYYQGLSPTTESEEIVPATTDCLDSTSTSELKALIEWDFAIHLTLVGLDVAVLRDATLNKRRSRAPGHTTQELATAREKNSIGVGWYWLVMPSRLR
;
A
#
# COMPACT_ATOMS: atom_id res chain seq x y z
N MET A 1 -11.98 -18.67 -18.64
CA MET A 1 -10.85 -18.15 -17.84
C MET A 1 -11.39 -17.01 -17.01
N SER A 2 -11.99 -17.31 -15.85
CA SER A 2 -12.58 -16.28 -14.99
C SER A 2 -11.45 -15.55 -14.28
N THR A 3 -11.23 -14.30 -14.66
CA THR A 3 -10.35 -13.36 -13.97
C THR A 3 -10.79 -13.27 -12.52
N LEU A 4 -9.95 -13.74 -11.58
CA LEU A 4 -10.11 -13.38 -10.17
C LEU A 4 -10.26 -11.86 -10.09
N PRO A 5 -11.27 -11.32 -9.39
CA PRO A 5 -11.24 -9.90 -9.05
C PRO A 5 -9.90 -9.65 -8.37
N SER A 6 -9.16 -8.64 -8.82
CA SER A 6 -7.89 -8.23 -8.22
C SER A 6 -8.17 -7.70 -6.81
N LEU A 7 -8.35 -8.63 -5.87
CA LEU A 7 -8.46 -8.36 -4.45
C LEU A 7 -7.11 -7.84 -4.00
N ASN A 8 -7.00 -6.51 -3.89
CA ASN A 8 -5.89 -5.83 -3.27
C ASN A 8 -6.40 -5.24 -1.95
N ILE A 9 -6.25 -6.00 -0.87
CA ILE A 9 -6.70 -5.69 0.47
C ILE A 9 -5.51 -5.85 1.39
N HIS A 10 -5.11 -4.77 2.06
CA HIS A 10 -4.17 -4.81 3.16
C HIS A 10 -4.74 -3.95 4.28
N LYS A 11 -5.38 -4.59 5.26
CA LYS A 11 -6.02 -3.88 6.37
C LYS A 11 -5.76 -4.57 7.68
N THR A 12 -5.49 -3.78 8.70
CA THR A 12 -5.29 -4.23 10.07
C THR A 12 -6.25 -3.50 10.98
N ALA A 13 -6.94 -4.24 11.84
CA ALA A 13 -7.92 -3.67 12.76
C ALA A 13 -7.91 -4.39 14.11
N PRO A 14 -8.37 -3.74 15.19
CA PRO A 14 -8.61 -4.41 16.46
C PRO A 14 -9.58 -5.59 16.28
N ALA A 15 -9.33 -6.65 17.04
CA ALA A 15 -10.07 -7.89 16.94
C ALA A 15 -10.35 -8.50 18.32
N VAL A 16 -11.48 -9.17 18.43
CA VAL A 16 -11.83 -10.05 19.54
C VAL A 16 -12.08 -11.44 18.99
N ILE A 17 -11.51 -12.46 19.61
CA ILE A 17 -11.64 -13.85 19.15
C ILE A 17 -12.60 -14.57 20.09
N ALA A 18 -13.52 -15.35 19.56
CA ALA A 18 -14.43 -16.21 20.32
C ALA A 18 -14.45 -17.62 19.74
N TRP A 19 -14.56 -18.62 20.61
CA TRP A 19 -14.62 -20.04 20.20
C TRP A 19 -15.42 -20.85 21.21
N GLN A 20 -15.76 -22.08 20.85
CA GLN A 20 -16.38 -23.04 21.77
C GLN A 20 -15.31 -23.95 22.36
N TRP A 21 -15.28 -24.08 23.69
CA TRP A 21 -14.38 -25.00 24.39
C TRP A 21 -15.15 -25.72 25.50
N ASN A 22 -15.13 -27.05 25.50
CA ASN A 22 -15.84 -27.88 26.48
C ASN A 22 -17.33 -27.48 26.69
N GLY A 23 -18.02 -27.11 25.60
CA GLY A 23 -19.44 -26.71 25.65
C GLY A 23 -19.70 -25.30 26.17
N SER A 24 -18.66 -24.50 26.41
CA SER A 24 -18.76 -23.10 26.83
C SER A 24 -18.15 -22.17 25.78
N THR A 25 -18.80 -21.01 25.56
CA THR A 25 -18.24 -19.96 24.70
C THR A 25 -17.11 -19.25 25.44
N CYS A 26 -15.88 -19.41 24.94
CA CYS A 26 -14.71 -18.68 25.40
C CYS A 26 -14.45 -17.47 24.50
N SER A 27 -13.84 -16.42 25.06
CA SER A 27 -13.44 -15.25 24.30
C SER A 27 -12.08 -14.72 24.76
N LEU A 28 -11.34 -14.12 23.83
CA LEU A 28 -10.08 -13.47 24.06
C LEU A 28 -10.14 -12.05 23.50
N ALA A 29 -10.15 -11.10 24.42
CA ALA A 29 -10.30 -9.68 24.12
C ALA A 29 -9.22 -8.81 24.74
N GLU A 30 -8.67 -9.25 25.87
CA GLU A 30 -7.66 -8.54 26.63
C GLU A 30 -6.29 -9.19 26.44
N PRO A 31 -5.37 -8.54 25.72
CA PRO A 31 -3.99 -9.03 25.63
C PRO A 31 -3.18 -8.62 26.86
N ASP A 32 -1.92 -9.08 26.92
CA ASP A 32 -0.94 -8.60 27.90
C ASP A 32 0.30 -8.02 27.20
N PRO A 33 0.56 -6.71 27.27
CA PRO A 33 -0.09 -5.74 28.16
C PRO A 33 -1.41 -5.21 27.61
N GLN A 34 -2.33 -4.86 28.51
CA GLN A 34 -3.67 -4.32 28.17
C GLN A 34 -3.64 -2.98 27.41
N ILE A 35 -2.50 -2.28 27.38
CA ILE A 35 -2.29 -1.06 26.57
C ILE A 35 -2.21 -1.34 25.06
N LYS A 36 -2.02 -2.61 24.66
CA LYS A 36 -2.06 -3.02 23.25
C LYS A 36 -3.40 -3.68 22.96
N SER A 37 -3.78 -3.73 21.69
CA SER A 37 -4.95 -4.48 21.22
C SER A 37 -4.53 -5.76 20.50
N ILE A 38 -5.41 -6.76 20.52
CA ILE A 38 -5.32 -7.89 19.61
C ILE A 38 -5.76 -7.37 18.24
N THR A 39 -5.05 -7.74 17.17
CA THR A 39 -5.34 -7.24 15.83
C THR A 39 -5.52 -8.36 14.83
N LEU A 40 -6.46 -8.18 13.89
CA LEU A 40 -6.61 -8.98 12.69
C LEU A 40 -6.04 -8.21 11.50
N THR A 41 -5.09 -8.81 10.81
CA THR A 41 -4.59 -8.34 9.52
C THR A 41 -5.16 -9.22 8.42
N THR A 42 -5.79 -8.58 7.43
CA THR A 42 -6.35 -9.19 6.22
C THR A 42 -5.48 -8.73 5.06
N ARG A 43 -4.69 -9.65 4.49
CA ARG A 43 -3.79 -9.37 3.37
C ARG A 43 -4.15 -10.27 2.20
N PHE A 44 -4.64 -9.67 1.13
CA PHE A 44 -4.97 -10.31 -0.13
C PHE A 44 -4.37 -9.44 -1.22
N ASP A 45 -3.39 -9.98 -1.91
CA ASP A 45 -2.77 -9.37 -3.08
C ASP A 45 -2.58 -10.45 -4.16
N THR A 46 -2.03 -10.08 -5.31
CA THR A 46 -1.82 -11.02 -6.43
C THR A 46 -0.81 -12.13 -6.11
N THR A 47 -0.04 -11.99 -5.02
CA THR A 47 1.09 -12.86 -4.66
C THR A 47 0.89 -13.60 -3.34
N CYS A 48 0.00 -13.11 -2.48
CA CYS A 48 -0.14 -13.53 -1.10
C CYS A 48 -1.58 -13.28 -0.62
N ALA A 49 -2.23 -14.35 -0.15
CA ALA A 49 -3.48 -14.25 0.59
C ALA A 49 -3.31 -14.90 1.97
N LEU A 50 -3.60 -14.16 3.04
CA LEU A 50 -3.60 -14.64 4.42
C LEU A 50 -4.46 -13.77 5.34
N PHE A 51 -4.98 -14.39 6.40
CA PHE A 51 -5.36 -13.69 7.62
C PHE A 51 -4.30 -13.92 8.69
N GLU A 52 -4.02 -12.90 9.49
CA GLU A 52 -3.07 -12.99 10.60
C GLU A 52 -3.67 -12.36 11.85
N LEU A 53 -3.73 -13.12 12.94
CA LEU A 53 -4.07 -12.61 14.26
C LEU A 53 -2.78 -12.34 15.02
N SER A 54 -2.62 -11.12 15.52
CA SER A 54 -1.49 -10.71 16.37
C SER A 54 -1.99 -10.51 17.79
N ILE A 55 -1.48 -11.34 18.71
CA ILE A 55 -1.89 -11.32 20.12
C ILE A 55 -0.70 -10.90 20.98
N PRO A 56 -0.69 -9.66 21.51
CA PRO A 56 0.35 -9.21 22.43
C PRO A 56 0.37 -10.05 23.72
N ILE A 57 1.55 -10.56 24.09
CA ILE A 57 1.75 -11.33 25.32
C ILE A 57 3.16 -11.09 25.90
N LYS A 58 3.30 -11.17 27.23
CA LYS A 58 4.62 -11.17 27.90
C LYS A 58 5.01 -12.58 28.32
N LEU A 59 6.05 -13.12 27.69
CA LEU A 59 6.61 -14.43 28.02
C LEU A 59 8.00 -14.28 28.64
N LYS A 60 8.34 -15.19 29.54
CA LYS A 60 9.67 -15.26 30.16
C LYS A 60 10.71 -15.61 29.09
N GLY A 61 11.82 -14.87 29.07
CA GLY A 61 12.91 -15.06 28.10
C GLY A 61 12.81 -14.17 26.86
N ILE A 62 11.66 -13.51 26.61
CA ILE A 62 11.50 -12.57 25.50
C ILE A 62 11.66 -11.14 26.02
N LYS A 63 12.68 -10.41 25.53
CA LYS A 63 13.10 -9.10 26.08
C LYS A 63 12.18 -7.94 25.72
N THR A 64 11.44 -8.03 24.61
CA THR A 64 10.50 -7.01 24.14
C THR A 64 9.08 -7.55 24.20
N SER A 65 8.07 -6.68 24.31
CA SER A 65 6.66 -7.07 24.26
C SER A 65 6.33 -7.69 22.90
N SER A 66 6.50 -9.00 22.78
CA SER A 66 6.26 -9.78 21.57
C SER A 66 4.76 -10.01 21.37
N SER A 67 4.34 -10.02 20.11
CA SER A 67 3.05 -10.58 19.75
C SER A 67 3.23 -12.01 19.25
N LEU A 68 2.34 -12.91 19.66
CA LEU A 68 2.18 -14.20 19.02
C LEU A 68 1.38 -14.01 17.75
N LEU A 69 1.85 -14.58 16.65
CA LEU A 69 1.16 -14.51 15.36
C LEU A 69 0.49 -15.85 15.08
N LEU A 70 -0.81 -15.83 14.80
CA LEU A 70 -1.57 -16.97 14.30
C LEU A 70 -1.91 -16.67 12.84
N ARG A 71 -1.30 -17.41 11.91
CA ARG A 71 -1.54 -17.25 10.48
C ARG A 71 -2.56 -18.27 9.99
N ILE A 72 -3.52 -17.77 9.22
CA ILE A 72 -4.62 -18.53 8.64
C ILE A 72 -4.51 -18.38 7.12
N PRO A 73 -3.76 -19.26 6.44
CA PRO A 73 -3.73 -19.26 4.99
C PRO A 73 -5.10 -19.71 4.45
N PRO A 74 -5.57 -19.17 3.32
CA PRO A 74 -6.84 -19.57 2.71
C PRO A 74 -6.96 -21.07 2.46
N SER A 75 -5.85 -21.73 2.11
CA SER A 75 -5.78 -23.18 1.89
C SER A 75 -6.05 -24.02 3.16
N SER A 76 -5.98 -23.42 4.35
CA SER A 76 -6.33 -24.09 5.60
C SER A 76 -7.80 -23.94 5.97
N ILE A 77 -8.54 -23.06 5.28
CA ILE A 77 -9.94 -22.74 5.59
C ILE A 77 -10.85 -23.70 4.83
N ALA A 78 -11.63 -24.48 5.58
CA ALA A 78 -12.65 -25.38 5.05
C ALA A 78 -13.94 -24.63 4.68
N SER A 79 -14.35 -23.67 5.52
CA SER A 79 -15.46 -22.76 5.22
C SER A 79 -15.24 -21.39 5.86
N PHE A 80 -15.76 -20.35 5.20
CA PHE A 80 -15.65 -18.96 5.64
C PHE A 80 -16.98 -18.24 5.44
N ASP A 81 -17.57 -17.82 6.54
CA ASP A 81 -18.81 -17.05 6.56
C ASP A 81 -18.60 -15.73 7.27
N PHE A 82 -19.42 -14.73 6.95
CA PHE A 82 -19.37 -13.43 7.63
C PHE A 82 -20.76 -12.90 7.93
N LEU A 83 -20.87 -12.15 9.02
CA LEU A 83 -22.10 -11.49 9.44
C LEU A 83 -21.82 -10.01 9.70
N SER A 84 -22.38 -9.16 8.85
CA SER A 84 -22.34 -7.70 9.01
C SER A 84 -23.37 -7.30 10.06
N SER A 85 -23.00 -6.43 11.01
CA SER A 85 -23.85 -6.08 12.16
C SER A 85 -24.12 -7.24 13.12
N ALA A 86 -23.08 -8.00 13.45
CA ALA A 86 -23.17 -9.05 14.44
C ALA A 86 -23.34 -8.48 15.86
N THR A 87 -24.20 -9.12 16.66
CA THR A 87 -24.30 -8.83 18.09
C THR A 87 -23.02 -9.32 18.78
N VAL A 88 -22.21 -8.38 19.26
CA VAL A 88 -20.99 -8.67 20.02
C VAL A 88 -21.36 -9.17 21.42
N PRO A 89 -20.65 -10.18 21.96
CA PRO A 89 -20.84 -10.60 23.34
C PRO A 89 -20.70 -9.43 24.32
N GLN A 90 -21.58 -9.36 25.32
CA GLN A 90 -21.70 -8.19 26.22
C GLN A 90 -20.38 -7.80 26.91
N ALA A 91 -19.52 -8.79 27.20
CA ALA A 91 -18.21 -8.58 27.82
C ALA A 91 -17.21 -7.77 26.96
N VAL A 92 -17.52 -7.54 25.69
CA VAL A 92 -16.60 -6.93 24.71
C VAL A 92 -17.24 -5.84 23.85
N GLN A 93 -18.50 -5.49 24.11
CA GLN A 93 -19.20 -4.41 23.40
C GLN A 93 -18.46 -3.08 23.52
N ASP A 94 -17.91 -2.77 24.69
CA ASP A 94 -17.19 -1.51 24.95
C ASP A 94 -15.91 -1.35 24.10
N LYS A 95 -15.45 -2.41 23.43
CA LYS A 95 -14.23 -2.37 22.58
C LYS A 95 -14.50 -1.96 21.14
N PHE A 96 -15.77 -1.91 20.73
CA PHE A 96 -16.15 -1.55 19.37
C PHE A 96 -16.79 -0.18 19.38
N THR A 97 -16.21 0.76 18.64
CA THR A 97 -16.78 2.12 18.51
C THR A 97 -17.90 2.18 17.47
N SER A 98 -17.98 1.15 16.62
CA SER A 98 -18.91 1.03 15.50
C SER A 98 -19.54 -0.36 15.45
N THR A 99 -20.47 -0.54 14.51
CA THR A 99 -21.09 -1.84 14.21
C THR A 99 -20.02 -2.91 14.00
N ALA A 100 -20.15 -4.04 14.67
CA ALA A 100 -19.19 -5.12 14.55
C ALA A 100 -19.46 -6.02 13.32
N LEU A 101 -18.37 -6.47 12.73
CA LEU A 101 -18.30 -7.48 11.71
C LEU A 101 -17.81 -8.78 12.34
N CYS A 102 -18.56 -9.87 12.18
CA CYS A 102 -18.14 -11.19 12.62
C CYS A 102 -17.64 -12.00 11.42
N LEU A 103 -16.43 -12.55 11.52
CA LEU A 103 -15.82 -13.46 10.56
C LEU A 103 -15.76 -14.85 11.19
N ASN A 104 -16.44 -15.82 10.60
CA ASN A 104 -16.47 -17.19 11.08
C ASN A 104 -15.50 -18.04 10.26
N PHE A 105 -14.55 -18.66 10.96
CA PHE A 105 -13.56 -19.53 10.37
C PHE A 105 -13.84 -20.97 10.78
N HIS A 106 -13.90 -21.86 9.78
CA HIS A 106 -13.80 -23.29 9.98
C HIS A 106 -12.56 -23.80 9.23
N LEU A 107 -11.62 -24.40 9.95
CA LEU A 107 -10.34 -24.84 9.41
C LEU A 107 -10.29 -26.35 9.20
N HIS A 108 -9.48 -26.80 8.25
CA HIS A 108 -9.15 -28.22 8.08
C HIS A 108 -8.23 -28.77 9.17
N GLN A 109 -7.42 -27.89 9.77
CA GLN A 109 -6.40 -28.24 10.76
C GLN A 109 -6.35 -27.19 11.87
N SER A 110 -5.88 -27.61 13.04
CA SER A 110 -5.57 -26.74 14.18
C SER A 110 -4.60 -25.61 13.82
N LEU A 111 -4.80 -24.43 14.40
CA LEU A 111 -3.90 -23.29 14.22
C LEU A 111 -2.49 -23.58 14.76
N LYS A 112 -1.50 -23.07 14.05
CA LYS A 112 -0.10 -23.05 14.51
C LYS A 112 0.24 -21.67 15.04
N VAL A 113 1.00 -21.62 16.12
CA VAL A 113 1.48 -20.37 16.72
C VAL A 113 2.87 -20.08 16.19
N LEU A 114 3.09 -18.86 15.71
CA LEU A 114 4.41 -18.38 15.35
C LEU A 114 5.01 -17.58 16.50
N LEU A 115 6.26 -17.86 16.80
CA LEU A 115 7.08 -17.25 17.84
C LEU A 115 8.40 -16.75 17.26
N PRO A 116 9.07 -15.79 17.92
CA PRO A 116 10.48 -15.50 17.63
C PRO A 116 11.34 -16.77 17.71
N ALA A 117 12.24 -16.98 16.73
CA ALA A 117 13.04 -18.20 16.62
C ALA A 117 13.97 -18.47 17.82
N ASP A 118 14.34 -17.42 18.56
CA ASP A 118 15.16 -17.46 19.78
C ASP A 118 14.35 -17.81 21.03
N THR A 119 13.04 -18.05 20.91
CA THR A 119 12.19 -18.39 22.06
C THR A 119 12.49 -19.81 22.57
N HIS A 120 12.77 -19.92 23.87
CA HIS A 120 12.95 -21.20 24.53
C HIS A 120 11.61 -21.86 24.87
N GLU A 121 11.48 -23.15 24.56
CA GLU A 121 10.37 -23.99 24.96
C GLU A 121 10.69 -24.74 26.27
N PRO A 122 9.70 -24.97 27.15
CA PRO A 122 8.29 -24.59 27.02
C PRO A 122 8.04 -23.11 27.34
N LEU A 123 6.94 -22.55 26.81
CA LEU A 123 6.57 -21.16 27.04
C LEU A 123 6.13 -20.94 28.49
N TYR A 124 6.77 -19.99 29.17
CA TYR A 124 6.38 -19.59 30.52
C TYR A 124 5.82 -18.17 30.52
N PRO A 125 4.61 -17.95 31.05
CA PRO A 125 4.06 -16.60 31.18
C PRO A 125 4.89 -15.78 32.17
N LEU A 126 5.11 -14.51 31.88
CA LEU A 126 5.83 -13.61 32.79
C LEU A 126 4.94 -13.16 33.96
N ARG A 127 3.62 -13.08 33.75
CA ARG A 127 2.62 -12.61 34.72
C ARG A 127 1.37 -13.49 34.66
N ALA A 128 0.54 -13.41 35.70
CA ALA A 128 -0.72 -14.15 35.77
C ALA A 128 -1.61 -13.88 34.55
N GLN A 129 -1.76 -12.62 34.13
CA GLN A 129 -2.53 -12.26 32.94
C GLN A 129 -1.96 -12.88 31.65
N SER A 130 -0.64 -12.90 31.48
CA SER A 130 -0.02 -13.60 30.34
C SER A 130 -0.30 -15.10 30.40
N GLY A 131 -0.43 -15.68 31.59
CA GLY A 131 -0.85 -17.07 31.78
C GLY A 131 -2.26 -17.30 31.23
N THR A 132 -3.22 -16.45 31.63
CA THR A 132 -4.59 -16.49 31.11
C THR A 132 -4.65 -16.36 29.58
N VAL A 133 -3.89 -15.43 29.01
CA VAL A 133 -3.81 -15.25 27.54
C VAL A 133 -3.17 -16.46 26.87
N LEU A 134 -2.10 -17.02 27.43
CA LEU A 134 -1.43 -18.20 26.89
C LEU A 134 -2.36 -19.43 26.92
N ASP A 135 -3.11 -19.62 27.99
CA ASP A 135 -4.08 -20.72 28.11
C ASP A 135 -5.26 -20.54 27.16
N ALA A 136 -5.72 -19.30 26.95
CA ALA A 136 -6.70 -19.00 25.91
C ALA A 136 -6.19 -19.33 24.51
N ILE A 137 -4.93 -18.98 24.19
CA ILE A 137 -4.31 -19.33 22.90
C ILE A 137 -4.16 -20.85 22.76
N ARG A 138 -3.77 -21.56 23.83
CA ARG A 138 -3.73 -23.05 23.83
C ARG A 138 -5.08 -23.63 23.47
N GLN A 139 -6.16 -23.16 24.10
CA GLN A 139 -7.52 -23.62 23.78
C GLN A 139 -7.88 -23.30 22.33
N LEU A 140 -7.63 -22.08 21.88
CA LEU A 140 -7.90 -21.63 20.51
C LEU A 140 -7.15 -22.47 19.46
N THR A 141 -5.91 -22.84 19.72
CA THR A 141 -5.14 -23.67 18.78
C THR A 141 -5.65 -25.10 18.67
N ASN A 142 -6.38 -25.58 19.68
CA ASN A 142 -6.94 -26.93 19.67
C ASN A 142 -8.33 -27.01 19.04
N VAL A 143 -8.94 -25.88 18.69
CA VAL A 143 -10.20 -25.84 17.95
C VAL A 143 -9.98 -25.55 16.48
N THR A 144 -10.88 -26.06 15.65
CA THR A 144 -10.91 -25.78 14.21
C THR A 144 -11.95 -24.74 13.84
N SER A 145 -12.82 -24.35 14.77
CA SER A 145 -13.92 -23.42 14.54
C SER A 145 -13.88 -22.27 15.54
N PHE A 146 -13.80 -21.04 15.03
CA PHE A 146 -13.78 -19.84 15.84
C PHE A 146 -14.31 -18.64 15.05
N SER A 147 -14.69 -17.60 15.77
CA SER A 147 -15.20 -16.35 15.23
C SER A 147 -14.28 -15.20 15.61
N VAL A 148 -14.05 -14.29 14.68
CA VAL A 148 -13.29 -13.06 14.91
C VAL A 148 -14.20 -11.86 14.70
N TYR A 149 -14.37 -11.07 15.75
CA TYR A 149 -15.12 -9.82 15.70
C TYR A 149 -14.17 -8.66 15.45
N THR A 150 -14.46 -7.83 14.45
CA THR A 150 -13.71 -6.62 14.10
C THR A 150 -14.69 -5.49 13.76
N GLU A 151 -14.21 -4.26 13.54
CA GLU A 151 -15.07 -3.13 13.16
C GLU A 151 -15.53 -3.23 11.70
N ALA A 152 -16.82 -2.98 11.42
CA ALA A 152 -17.40 -3.15 10.09
C ALA A 152 -16.86 -2.19 9.02
N LEU A 153 -16.28 -1.05 9.43
CA LEU A 153 -15.67 -0.09 8.50
C LEU A 153 -14.39 -0.64 7.82
N VAL A 154 -13.85 -1.75 8.34
CA VAL A 154 -12.57 -2.30 7.87
C VAL A 154 -12.75 -3.00 6.54
N LEU A 155 -13.81 -3.78 6.29
CA LEU A 155 -14.00 -4.49 5.01
C LEU A 155 -15.41 -4.29 4.50
N SER A 156 -15.56 -3.97 3.20
CA SER A 156 -16.89 -3.84 2.60
C SER A 156 -17.52 -5.22 2.39
N ASN A 157 -18.86 -5.30 2.42
CA ASN A 157 -19.57 -6.56 2.16
C ASN A 157 -19.23 -7.17 0.78
N ALA A 158 -18.97 -6.33 -0.22
CA ALA A 158 -18.53 -6.79 -1.54
C ALA A 158 -17.13 -7.44 -1.49
N GLN A 159 -16.21 -6.88 -0.71
CA GLN A 159 -14.89 -7.49 -0.48
C GLN A 159 -15.00 -8.82 0.27
N LEU A 160 -15.81 -8.88 1.31
CA LEU A 160 -16.03 -10.11 2.09
C LEU A 160 -16.68 -11.22 1.27
N SER A 161 -17.66 -10.87 0.44
CA SER A 161 -18.29 -11.83 -0.50
C SER A 161 -17.26 -12.37 -1.48
N SER A 162 -16.45 -11.48 -2.07
CA SER A 162 -15.39 -11.87 -3.00
C SER A 162 -14.33 -12.77 -2.34
N ILE A 163 -13.98 -12.51 -1.08
CA ILE A 163 -13.05 -13.35 -0.30
C ILE A 163 -13.68 -14.72 -0.03
N SER A 164 -14.94 -14.77 0.43
CA SER A 164 -15.66 -16.02 0.70
C SER A 164 -15.75 -16.90 -0.55
N ASP A 165 -16.14 -16.30 -1.69
CA ASP A 165 -16.20 -17.00 -2.98
C ASP A 165 -14.83 -17.52 -3.42
N ALA A 166 -13.78 -16.70 -3.26
CA ALA A 166 -12.42 -17.09 -3.66
C ALA A 166 -11.83 -18.20 -2.76
N ILE A 167 -12.15 -18.20 -1.45
CA ILE A 167 -11.83 -19.30 -0.53
C ILE A 167 -12.57 -20.57 -0.95
N GLY A 168 -13.89 -20.48 -1.17
CA GLY A 168 -14.72 -21.61 -1.57
C GLY A 168 -14.31 -22.25 -2.90
N GLN A 169 -13.76 -21.45 -3.82
CA GLN A 169 -13.22 -21.93 -5.10
C GLN A 169 -11.74 -22.36 -5.03
N GLY A 170 -11.06 -22.13 -3.92
CA GLY A 170 -9.63 -22.47 -3.76
C GLY A 170 -8.70 -21.68 -4.69
N LEU A 171 -9.10 -20.48 -5.11
CA LEU A 171 -8.41 -19.69 -6.15
C LEU A 171 -7.34 -18.73 -5.61
N LEU A 172 -7.14 -18.71 -4.30
CA LEU A 172 -6.26 -17.73 -3.64
C LEU A 172 -4.81 -18.23 -3.58
N PRO A 173 -3.82 -17.39 -3.93
CA PRO A 173 -2.43 -17.79 -3.90
C PRO A 173 -1.96 -18.04 -2.45
N PRO A 174 -1.20 -19.12 -2.19
CA PRO A 174 -0.59 -19.32 -0.89
C PRO A 174 0.46 -18.22 -0.67
N CYS A 175 0.47 -17.64 0.53
CA CYS A 175 1.48 -16.66 0.86
C CYS A 175 2.83 -17.33 1.15
N CYS A 176 3.82 -17.12 0.28
CA CYS A 176 5.23 -17.48 0.53
C CYS A 176 5.93 -16.36 1.30
N ASP A 177 5.51 -16.10 2.54
CA ASP A 177 6.24 -15.18 3.42
C ASP A 177 7.48 -15.88 3.99
N ASP A 178 8.63 -15.21 3.92
CA ASP A 178 9.86 -15.66 4.54
C ASP A 178 9.76 -15.55 6.06
N LEU A 179 9.62 -16.70 6.75
CA LEU A 179 9.62 -16.76 8.20
C LEU A 179 10.86 -16.12 8.81
N ALA A 180 12.01 -16.09 8.11
CA ALA A 180 13.25 -15.47 8.58
C ALA A 180 13.14 -13.93 8.69
N SER A 181 12.27 -13.29 7.91
CA SER A 181 12.06 -11.84 7.96
C SER A 181 11.22 -11.38 9.16
N LEU A 182 10.45 -12.29 9.77
CA LEU A 182 9.58 -11.98 10.91
C LEU A 182 10.38 -11.61 12.16
N TYR A 183 9.74 -10.88 13.07
CA TYR A 183 10.34 -10.41 14.32
C TYR A 183 11.63 -9.61 14.10
N SER A 184 11.58 -8.63 13.19
CA SER A 184 12.70 -7.74 12.84
C SER A 184 13.94 -8.50 12.34
N GLY A 185 13.75 -9.59 11.59
CA GLY A 185 14.82 -10.43 11.06
C GLY A 185 15.37 -11.48 12.03
N THR A 186 14.78 -11.62 13.23
CA THR A 186 15.11 -12.72 14.15
C THR A 186 14.61 -14.06 13.62
N GLY A 187 13.59 -14.01 12.77
CA GLY A 187 12.90 -15.17 12.23
C GLY A 187 11.82 -15.70 13.16
N ALA A 188 10.90 -16.46 12.58
CA ALA A 188 9.81 -17.11 13.30
C ALA A 188 9.94 -18.64 13.28
N LYS A 189 9.57 -19.26 14.39
CA LYS A 189 9.37 -20.71 14.53
C LYS A 189 7.89 -21.00 14.74
N ALA A 190 7.36 -21.99 14.01
CA ALA A 190 6.01 -22.49 14.22
C ALA A 190 6.01 -23.57 15.32
N ILE A 191 5.10 -23.44 16.27
CA ILE A 191 4.89 -24.44 17.33
C ILE A 191 3.42 -24.85 17.41
N THR A 192 3.20 -26.05 17.92
CA THR A 192 1.87 -26.56 18.28
C THR A 192 1.76 -26.61 19.79
N LEU A 193 0.76 -25.93 20.33
CA LEU A 193 0.51 -25.87 21.77
C LEU A 193 -0.41 -27.03 22.18
N SER A 194 0.18 -28.22 22.36
CA SER A 194 -0.58 -29.39 22.81
C SER A 194 -1.00 -29.26 24.28
N PRO A 195 -2.23 -29.67 24.64
CA PRO A 195 -2.72 -29.65 26.01
C PRO A 195 -1.93 -30.60 26.93
N ASP A 196 -1.29 -31.63 26.37
CA ASP A 196 -0.48 -32.61 27.11
C ASP A 196 0.80 -32.04 27.74
N THR A 197 1.19 -30.80 27.40
CA THR A 197 2.30 -30.12 28.09
C THR A 197 1.94 -29.67 29.51
N LEU A 198 0.67 -29.79 29.92
CA LEU A 198 0.23 -29.66 31.31
C LEU A 198 0.45 -30.94 32.16
N SER A 199 0.85 -32.06 31.54
CA SER A 199 0.94 -33.35 32.23
C SER A 199 2.37 -33.80 32.61
N SER A 200 3.43 -33.14 32.15
CA SER A 200 4.81 -33.48 32.58
C SER A 200 5.30 -32.72 33.81
N THR A 201 4.50 -31.82 34.38
CA THR A 201 4.80 -31.13 35.65
C THR A 201 3.69 -31.19 36.68
N SER A 202 2.74 -32.13 36.54
CA SER A 202 2.15 -32.77 37.73
C SER A 202 3.20 -33.71 38.33
N GLN A 203 4.32 -33.14 38.80
CA GLN A 203 4.83 -33.59 40.08
C GLN A 203 3.73 -33.24 41.07
N HIS A 204 2.76 -34.16 41.23
CA HIS A 204 2.11 -34.26 42.51
C HIS A 204 3.23 -34.18 43.55
N PRO A 205 3.14 -33.33 44.58
CA PRO A 205 4.00 -33.52 45.73
C PRO A 205 3.91 -35.01 46.09
N PRO A 206 5.03 -35.70 46.34
CA PRO A 206 5.02 -37.14 46.58
C PRO A 206 3.92 -37.45 47.59
N SER A 207 3.11 -38.48 47.29
CA SER A 207 2.04 -38.89 48.20
C SER A 207 2.68 -39.13 49.56
N TYR A 208 2.12 -38.51 50.60
CA TYR A 208 2.67 -38.60 51.96
C TYR A 208 2.63 -40.02 52.52
N ASP A 209 1.93 -40.93 51.84
CA ASP A 209 1.82 -42.35 52.18
C ASP A 209 3.10 -43.16 51.88
N GLU A 210 4.06 -42.61 51.12
CA GLU A 210 5.35 -43.26 50.81
C GLU A 210 6.54 -42.74 51.65
N VAL A 211 6.29 -41.82 52.58
CA VAL A 211 7.32 -41.30 53.48
C VAL A 211 7.24 -42.06 54.80
N GLU A 212 8.24 -42.87 55.12
CA GLU A 212 8.39 -43.42 56.48
C GLU A 212 8.26 -42.28 57.50
N PRO A 213 7.49 -42.46 58.59
CA PRO A 213 7.40 -41.44 59.62
C PRO A 213 8.84 -41.08 60.06
N PRO A 214 9.18 -39.79 60.14
CA PRO A 214 10.52 -39.38 60.54
C PRO A 214 10.86 -40.05 61.88
N PRO A 215 12.12 -40.50 62.07
CA PRO A 215 12.53 -41.16 63.30
C PRO A 215 12.16 -40.27 64.50
N PRO A 216 11.72 -40.85 65.64
CA PRO A 216 11.30 -40.07 66.79
C PRO A 216 12.40 -39.09 67.20
N SER A 217 12.08 -37.81 67.15
CA SER A 217 13.00 -36.73 67.49
C SER A 217 13.65 -37.00 68.85
N ALA A 218 14.98 -36.93 68.89
CA ALA A 218 15.75 -37.01 70.12
C ALA A 218 15.26 -35.95 71.14
N PRO A 219 15.44 -36.18 72.46
CA PRO A 219 14.93 -35.29 73.50
C PRO A 219 15.38 -33.85 73.24
N ILE A 220 14.39 -32.96 73.13
CA ILE A 220 14.62 -31.52 72.97
C ILE A 220 15.21 -31.02 74.28
N TYR A 221 16.54 -30.93 74.34
CA TYR A 221 17.19 -30.10 75.33
C TYR A 221 16.96 -28.65 74.94
N ASP A 222 16.20 -27.92 75.77
CA ASP A 222 15.99 -26.48 75.69
C ASP A 222 17.32 -25.72 75.81
N ARG A 223 18.05 -25.62 74.70
CA ARG A 223 19.02 -24.55 74.49
C ARG A 223 18.54 -23.73 73.31
N LYS A 224 17.64 -22.80 73.60
CA LYS A 224 17.33 -21.66 72.73
C LYS A 224 18.66 -20.97 72.39
N ARG A 225 19.16 -21.17 71.17
CA ARG A 225 20.27 -20.34 70.63
C ARG A 225 19.80 -18.89 70.65
N PRO A 226 20.57 -17.95 71.20
CA PRO A 226 20.28 -16.52 71.05
C PRO A 226 20.20 -16.20 69.56
N ARG A 227 19.08 -15.63 69.10
CA ARG A 227 18.98 -15.11 67.73
C ARG A 227 19.95 -13.94 67.63
N LYS A 228 20.91 -14.03 66.72
CA LYS A 228 21.77 -12.90 66.34
C LYS A 228 20.86 -11.89 65.64
N ASP A 229 20.72 -10.70 66.20
CA ASP A 229 19.91 -9.63 65.63
C ASP A 229 20.68 -9.05 64.42
N SER A 230 20.28 -9.40 63.21
CA SER A 230 20.89 -8.96 61.94
C SER A 230 20.39 -7.56 61.54
N ARG A 231 20.39 -6.63 62.49
CA ARG A 231 19.90 -5.26 62.26
C ARG A 231 20.74 -4.54 61.20
N ASP A 232 22.06 -4.73 61.22
CA ASP A 232 22.99 -4.10 60.27
C ASP A 232 22.77 -4.60 58.82
N GLU A 233 22.52 -5.90 58.62
CA GLU A 233 22.23 -6.49 57.30
C GLU A 233 20.91 -5.94 56.71
N ARG A 234 19.90 -5.70 57.56
CA ARG A 234 18.62 -5.11 57.13
C ARG A 234 18.76 -3.64 56.73
N ASP A 235 19.58 -2.88 57.45
CA ASP A 235 19.79 -1.46 57.16
C ASP A 235 20.59 -1.28 55.85
N GLU A 236 21.52 -2.18 55.55
CA GLU A 236 22.23 -2.25 54.26
C GLU A 236 21.29 -2.59 53.08
N ASP A 237 20.42 -3.59 53.25
CA ASP A 237 19.41 -3.96 52.24
C ASP A 237 18.43 -2.80 51.95
N ILE A 238 18.01 -2.09 53.00
CA ILE A 238 17.14 -0.92 52.87
C ILE A 238 17.87 0.20 52.11
N ALA A 239 19.15 0.45 52.40
CA ALA A 239 19.94 1.44 51.67
C ALA A 239 20.10 1.10 50.18
N LEU A 240 20.30 -0.17 49.85
CA LEU A 240 20.34 -0.68 48.47
C LEU A 240 19.03 -0.45 47.72
N ILE A 241 17.88 -0.70 48.38
CA ILE A 241 16.56 -0.47 47.80
C ILE A 241 16.35 1.03 47.51
N TRP A 242 16.72 1.91 48.44
CA TRP A 242 16.63 3.36 48.23
C TRP A 242 17.51 3.85 47.08
N ALA A 243 18.74 3.36 46.99
CA ALA A 243 19.65 3.71 45.90
C ALA A 243 19.08 3.27 44.54
N GLN A 244 18.53 2.06 44.46
CA GLN A 244 17.91 1.55 43.24
C GLN A 244 16.68 2.37 42.83
N LEU A 245 15.84 2.78 43.79
CA LEU A 245 14.69 3.64 43.53
C LEU A 245 15.10 5.01 43.00
N GLN A 246 16.17 5.62 43.54
CA GLN A 246 16.69 6.88 43.02
C GLN A 246 17.21 6.76 41.58
N ILE A 247 17.90 5.66 41.26
CA ILE A 247 18.35 5.39 39.89
C ILE A 247 17.16 5.24 38.93
N MET A 248 16.11 4.51 39.35
CA MET A 248 14.90 4.36 38.56
C MET A 248 14.19 5.70 38.35
N GLN A 249 14.00 6.47 39.42
CA GLN A 249 13.37 7.79 39.36
C GLN A 249 14.12 8.74 38.42
N LYS A 250 15.46 8.74 38.47
CA LYS A 250 16.29 9.56 37.57
C LYS A 250 16.11 9.14 36.11
N ARG A 251 16.15 7.83 35.83
CA ARG A 251 15.96 7.29 34.47
C ARG A 251 14.57 7.64 33.92
N ASP A 252 13.54 7.52 34.75
CA ASP A 252 12.17 7.83 34.36
C ASP A 252 11.98 9.32 34.09
N ALA A 253 12.62 10.18 34.90
CA ALA A 253 12.63 11.64 34.67
C ALA A 253 13.37 12.04 33.38
N GLU A 254 14.47 11.38 33.05
CA GLU A 254 15.19 11.61 31.79
C GLU A 254 14.37 11.15 30.58
N ARG A 255 13.71 9.98 30.68
CA ARG A 255 12.82 9.48 29.63
C ARG A 255 11.61 10.38 29.42
N MET A 256 11.02 10.88 30.51
CA MET A 256 9.88 11.80 30.45
C MET A 256 10.27 13.09 29.73
N ARG A 257 11.41 13.69 30.09
CA ARG A 257 11.95 14.87 29.40
C ARG A 257 12.22 14.63 27.92
N ALA A 258 12.76 13.47 27.55
CA ALA A 258 13.00 13.14 26.14
C ALA A 258 11.68 13.02 25.35
N LEU A 259 10.66 12.38 25.94
CA LEU A 259 9.33 12.26 25.34
C LEU A 259 8.60 13.60 25.24
N GLU A 260 8.79 14.50 26.20
CA GLU A 260 8.25 15.87 26.13
C GLU A 260 8.86 16.64 24.96
N LEU A 261 10.18 16.56 24.79
CA LEU A 261 10.88 17.21 23.68
C LEU A 261 10.45 16.65 22.31
N GLU A 262 10.33 15.33 22.18
CA GLU A 262 9.85 14.68 20.96
C GLU A 262 8.39 15.08 20.67
N ASN A 263 7.53 15.17 21.69
CA ASN A 263 6.16 15.63 21.51
C ASN A 263 6.08 17.10 21.07
N GLU A 264 6.95 17.97 21.59
CA GLU A 264 7.03 19.36 21.12
C GLU A 264 7.50 19.44 19.66
N ASP A 265 8.47 18.62 19.28
CA ASP A 265 8.95 18.54 17.90
C ASP A 265 7.86 18.05 16.95
N LEU A 266 7.17 16.97 17.31
CA LEU A 266 6.04 16.45 16.54
C LEU A 266 4.91 17.46 16.39
N LYS A 267 4.62 18.25 17.43
CA LYS A 267 3.64 19.35 17.34
C LYS A 267 4.05 20.40 16.31
N ARG A 268 5.33 20.78 16.26
CA ARG A 268 5.84 21.73 15.26
C ARG A 268 5.67 21.18 13.84
N VAL A 269 6.07 19.93 13.61
CA VAL A 269 5.90 19.27 12.30
C VAL A 269 4.44 19.21 11.89
N ILE A 270 3.54 18.90 12.83
CA ILE A 270 2.09 18.90 12.57
C ILE A 270 1.62 20.29 12.15
N ASP A 271 2.06 21.35 12.82
CA ASP A 271 1.64 22.72 12.49
C ASP A 271 2.24 23.19 11.16
N GLU A 272 3.48 22.83 10.84
CA GLU A 272 4.08 23.06 9.52
C GLU A 272 3.30 22.34 8.41
N HIS A 273 2.92 21.07 8.64
CA HIS A 273 2.12 20.31 7.69
C HIS A 273 0.73 20.91 7.48
N LYS A 274 0.09 21.46 8.53
CA LYS A 274 -1.19 22.17 8.38
C LYS A 274 -1.04 23.39 7.48
N ILE A 275 -0.02 24.22 7.70
CA ILE A 275 0.25 25.40 6.87
C ILE A 275 0.47 24.98 5.40
N LEU A 276 1.20 23.89 5.17
CA LEU A 276 1.42 23.37 3.81
C LEU A 276 0.11 22.87 3.17
N ILE A 277 -0.72 22.15 3.92
CA ILE A 277 -2.02 21.66 3.44
C ILE A 277 -2.92 22.83 3.07
N ASP A 278 -3.01 23.86 3.91
CA ASP A 278 -3.83 25.05 3.66
C ASP A 278 -3.35 25.77 2.38
N GLY A 279 -2.03 25.91 2.19
CA GLY A 279 -1.46 26.50 0.97
C GLY A 279 -1.70 25.66 -0.29
N LEU A 280 -1.67 24.33 -0.18
CA LEU A 280 -2.02 23.44 -1.30
C LEU A 280 -3.51 23.53 -1.66
N GLN A 281 -4.39 23.64 -0.67
CA GLN A 281 -5.82 23.83 -0.88
C GLN A 281 -6.10 25.17 -1.58
N GLU A 282 -5.44 26.25 -1.17
CA GLU A 282 -5.56 27.56 -1.84
C GLU A 282 -5.12 27.47 -3.31
N ARG A 283 -3.99 26.78 -3.59
CA ARG A 283 -3.54 26.55 -4.96
C ARG A 283 -4.56 25.75 -5.77
N LEU A 284 -5.14 24.69 -5.22
CA LEU A 284 -6.19 23.92 -5.90
C LEU A 284 -7.39 24.80 -6.26
N MET A 285 -7.86 25.64 -5.33
CA MET A 285 -8.94 26.58 -5.59
C MET A 285 -8.61 27.55 -6.75
N THR A 286 -7.38 28.04 -6.82
CA THR A 286 -6.96 28.90 -7.94
C THR A 286 -6.91 28.15 -9.27
N TYR A 287 -6.43 26.91 -9.29
CA TYR A 287 -6.43 26.10 -10.51
C TYR A 287 -7.84 25.75 -10.99
N GLU A 288 -8.74 25.37 -10.09
CA GLU A 288 -10.14 25.09 -10.43
C GLU A 288 -10.84 26.32 -11.01
N LYS A 289 -10.59 27.50 -10.42
CA LYS A 289 -11.11 28.76 -10.95
C LYS A 289 -10.57 29.03 -12.36
N ASN A 290 -9.25 28.95 -12.55
CA ASN A 290 -8.63 29.18 -13.85
C ASN A 290 -9.14 28.20 -14.91
N GLN A 291 -9.36 26.93 -14.55
CA GLN A 291 -9.92 25.93 -15.44
C GLN A 291 -11.35 26.27 -15.85
N LYS A 292 -12.17 26.78 -14.92
CA LYS A 292 -13.53 27.24 -15.20
C LYS A 292 -13.52 28.45 -16.14
N ASP A 293 -12.72 29.46 -15.82
CA ASP A 293 -12.60 30.69 -16.63
C ASP A 293 -12.13 30.35 -18.05
N LEU A 294 -11.12 29.48 -18.19
CA LEU A 294 -10.63 29.03 -19.49
C LEU A 294 -11.69 28.26 -20.29
N LYS A 295 -12.50 27.44 -19.62
CA LYS A 295 -13.61 26.71 -20.27
C LYS A 295 -14.70 27.65 -20.78
N GLU A 296 -14.99 28.72 -20.02
CA GLU A 296 -15.93 29.76 -20.44
C GLU A 296 -15.39 30.54 -21.65
N GLU A 297 -14.10 30.91 -21.66
CA GLU A 297 -13.47 31.56 -22.81
C GLU A 297 -13.48 30.67 -24.06
N PHE A 298 -13.17 29.38 -23.92
CA PHE A 298 -13.24 28.44 -25.04
C PHE A 298 -14.66 28.33 -25.61
N GLY A 299 -15.69 28.27 -24.76
CA GLY A 299 -17.09 28.27 -25.22
C GLY A 299 -17.49 29.56 -25.94
N ALA A 300 -17.01 30.71 -25.47
CA ALA A 300 -17.22 31.99 -26.15
C ALA A 300 -16.51 32.05 -27.52
N LEU A 301 -15.33 31.45 -27.63
CA LEU A 301 -14.59 31.36 -28.88
C LEU A 301 -15.28 30.42 -29.88
N GLU A 302 -15.77 29.27 -29.40
CA GLU A 302 -16.48 28.27 -30.21
C GLU A 302 -17.75 28.87 -30.80
N THR A 303 -18.58 29.52 -29.98
CA THR A 303 -19.80 30.20 -30.46
C THR A 303 -19.50 31.32 -31.45
N THR A 304 -18.45 32.11 -31.23
CA THR A 304 -18.02 33.17 -32.16
C THR A 304 -17.55 32.59 -33.50
N ASN A 305 -16.83 31.46 -33.46
CA ASN A 305 -16.34 30.78 -34.65
C ASN A 305 -17.48 30.13 -35.45
N GLU A 306 -18.45 29.51 -34.77
CA GLU A 306 -19.68 29.01 -35.40
C GLU A 306 -20.46 30.15 -36.07
N GLN A 307 -20.62 31.28 -35.38
CA GLN A 307 -21.30 32.45 -35.92
C GLN A 307 -20.61 32.98 -37.19
N LYS A 308 -19.27 33.13 -37.15
CA LYS A 308 -18.50 33.57 -38.33
C LYS A 308 -18.56 32.58 -39.48
N ASN A 309 -18.50 31.28 -39.20
CA ASN A 309 -18.61 30.26 -40.24
C ASN A 309 -20.00 30.25 -40.90
N LEU A 310 -21.06 30.53 -40.14
CA LEU A 310 -22.40 30.70 -40.70
C LEU A 310 -22.48 31.96 -41.57
N GLU A 311 -22.07 33.11 -41.06
CA GLU A 311 -22.14 34.40 -41.77
C GLU A 311 -21.28 34.39 -43.04
N PHE A 312 -20.02 33.96 -42.94
CA PHE A 312 -19.10 33.94 -44.09
C PHE A 312 -19.41 32.80 -45.07
N GLY A 313 -19.98 31.69 -44.58
CA GLY A 313 -20.33 30.54 -45.41
C GLY A 313 -21.58 30.75 -46.24
N ASP A 314 -22.59 31.47 -45.72
CA ASP A 314 -23.80 31.82 -46.45
C ASP A 314 -23.50 32.91 -47.49
N ASP A 315 -22.78 33.97 -47.10
CA ASP A 315 -22.44 35.07 -48.02
C ASP A 315 -21.63 34.61 -49.24
N ILE A 316 -20.66 33.70 -49.05
CA ILE A 316 -19.88 33.13 -50.16
C ILE A 316 -20.75 32.21 -51.04
N ARG A 317 -21.65 31.44 -50.43
CA ARG A 317 -22.53 30.53 -51.17
C ARG A 317 -23.51 31.32 -52.04
N ASP A 318 -24.12 32.35 -51.48
CA ASP A 318 -25.06 33.22 -52.18
C ASP A 318 -24.36 33.98 -53.33
N ASP A 319 -23.15 34.51 -53.12
CA ASP A 319 -22.35 35.14 -54.19
C ASP A 319 -21.98 34.16 -55.31
N MET A 320 -21.61 32.93 -54.97
CA MET A 320 -21.33 31.89 -55.97
C MET A 320 -22.58 31.47 -56.75
N ASP A 321 -23.73 31.35 -56.10
CA ASP A 321 -24.98 30.98 -56.74
C ASP A 321 -25.45 32.05 -57.74
N VAL A 322 -25.28 33.34 -57.43
CA VAL A 322 -25.53 34.45 -58.36
C VAL A 322 -24.61 34.36 -59.58
N LYS A 323 -23.30 34.17 -59.38
CA LYS A 323 -22.34 34.04 -60.49
C LYS A 323 -22.61 32.81 -61.37
N ILE A 324 -23.07 31.71 -60.79
CA ILE A 324 -23.46 30.51 -61.53
C ILE A 324 -24.70 30.78 -62.38
N LEU A 325 -25.67 31.56 -61.88
CA LEU A 325 -26.85 31.96 -62.66
C LEU A 325 -26.46 32.84 -63.84
N GLU A 326 -25.60 33.84 -63.62
CA GLU A 326 -25.07 34.71 -64.69
C GLU A 326 -24.34 33.88 -65.76
N LEU A 327 -23.45 32.97 -65.36
CA LEU A 327 -22.74 32.10 -66.31
C LEU A 327 -23.67 31.17 -67.09
N LYS A 328 -24.79 30.72 -66.49
CA LYS A 328 -25.78 29.91 -67.21
C LYS A 328 -26.51 30.73 -68.27
N GLU A 329 -26.87 31.97 -67.95
CA GLU A 329 -27.49 32.89 -68.89
C GLU A 329 -26.55 33.17 -70.08
N ASP A 330 -25.28 33.47 -69.82
CA ASP A 330 -24.25 33.63 -70.86
C ASP A 330 -24.11 32.38 -71.75
N ILE A 331 -24.12 31.18 -71.16
CA ILE A 331 -24.06 29.91 -71.90
C ILE A 331 -25.29 29.72 -72.79
N ASP A 332 -26.48 30.08 -72.31
CA ASP A 332 -27.71 29.97 -73.07
C ASP A 332 -27.78 31.01 -74.20
N GLU A 333 -27.27 32.22 -73.99
CA GLU A 333 -27.09 33.21 -75.05
C GLU A 333 -26.12 32.72 -76.14
N LEU A 334 -24.97 32.17 -75.74
CA LEU A 334 -24.01 31.57 -76.67
C LEU A 334 -24.60 30.39 -77.44
N ARG A 335 -25.43 29.56 -76.78
CA ARG A 335 -26.14 28.45 -77.43
C ARG A 335 -27.12 28.96 -78.49
N HIS A 336 -27.87 30.02 -78.18
CA HIS A 336 -28.76 30.67 -79.15
C HIS A 336 -28.00 31.28 -80.32
N TYR A 337 -26.84 31.88 -80.06
CA TYR A 337 -25.96 32.41 -81.11
C TYR A 337 -25.45 31.31 -82.06
N ILE A 338 -25.00 30.18 -81.52
CA ILE A 338 -24.52 29.03 -82.31
C ILE A 338 -25.66 28.42 -83.14
N GLN A 339 -26.84 28.23 -82.55
CA GLN A 339 -28.01 27.70 -83.26
C GLN A 339 -28.54 28.66 -84.35
N GLY A 340 -28.28 29.96 -84.22
CA GLY A 340 -28.57 30.96 -85.25
C GLY A 340 -27.55 31.00 -86.39
N GLN A 341 -26.39 30.34 -86.25
CA GLN A 341 -25.36 30.26 -87.31
C GLN A 341 -25.44 28.99 -88.17
N ASP A 342 -26.30 28.02 -87.84
CA ASP A 342 -26.41 26.73 -88.57
C ASP A 342 -27.27 26.78 -89.86
N GLU A 343 -27.76 27.95 -90.28
CA GLU A 343 -28.62 28.08 -91.49
C GLU A 343 -27.93 28.71 -92.73
N ASP A 344 -26.65 29.10 -92.67
CA ASP A 344 -25.93 29.55 -93.86
C ASP A 344 -24.52 28.91 -93.95
N ASP A 345 -24.30 28.21 -95.06
CA ASP A 345 -23.07 27.61 -95.57
C ASP A 345 -22.70 26.13 -95.26
N LEU A 346 -23.07 25.30 -96.25
CA LEU A 346 -22.19 24.38 -97.01
C LEU A 346 -21.91 22.94 -96.51
N VAL A 347 -22.58 22.01 -97.19
CA VAL A 347 -21.99 20.91 -97.98
C VAL A 347 -20.76 20.19 -97.38
N LEU A 348 -21.00 18.96 -96.93
CA LEU A 348 -19.99 17.93 -96.69
C LEU A 348 -19.08 17.73 -97.93
N PRO A 349 -17.84 17.27 -97.70
CA PRO A 349 -17.55 15.93 -98.21
C PRO A 349 -16.81 15.02 -97.23
N THR A 350 -17.32 13.80 -97.20
CA THR A 350 -16.74 12.56 -96.70
C THR A 350 -15.32 12.27 -97.24
N GLY A 351 -14.45 11.70 -96.41
CA GLY A 351 -13.51 10.68 -96.90
C GLY A 351 -12.13 10.58 -96.25
N TYR A 352 -12.01 9.57 -95.36
CA TYR A 352 -10.90 8.60 -95.26
C TYR A 352 -9.61 8.87 -94.44
N TYR A 353 -9.51 8.02 -93.40
CA TYR A 353 -8.39 7.18 -92.96
C TYR A 353 -7.06 7.78 -92.42
N GLN A 354 -6.88 7.53 -91.12
CA GLN A 354 -5.85 6.62 -90.56
C GLN A 354 -4.50 7.21 -90.16
N GLY A 355 -4.19 6.99 -88.87
CA GLY A 355 -2.83 6.87 -88.38
C GLY A 355 -2.49 7.85 -87.26
N LEU A 356 -2.41 7.30 -86.04
CA LEU A 356 -1.24 7.35 -85.13
C LEU A 356 -1.65 7.62 -83.68
N SER A 357 -1.49 6.59 -82.86
CA SER A 357 -1.02 6.70 -81.48
C SER A 357 0.47 6.30 -81.46
N PRO A 358 1.15 6.28 -80.30
CA PRO A 358 1.56 7.39 -79.43
C PRO A 358 3.09 7.35 -79.18
N THR A 359 3.70 8.39 -78.59
CA THR A 359 4.88 8.33 -77.65
C THR A 359 5.46 9.74 -77.46
N THR A 360 5.50 10.30 -76.24
CA THR A 360 6.56 10.25 -75.19
C THR A 360 7.79 11.12 -75.48
N GLU A 361 8.28 11.75 -74.41
CA GLU A 361 9.55 12.49 -74.22
C GLU A 361 9.55 13.96 -74.65
N SER A 362 10.23 14.93 -74.01
CA SER A 362 10.91 15.13 -72.71
C SER A 362 11.61 16.49 -72.88
N GLU A 363 11.49 17.45 -71.97
CA GLU A 363 12.45 18.56 -71.72
C GLU A 363 11.88 19.42 -70.57
N GLU A 364 12.30 19.20 -69.32
CA GLU A 364 13.50 19.73 -68.65
C GLU A 364 13.57 21.27 -68.60
N ILE A 365 13.08 21.84 -67.49
CA ILE A 365 13.55 23.13 -66.97
C ILE A 365 13.81 23.00 -65.45
N VAL A 366 15.01 23.46 -65.11
CA VAL A 366 15.81 23.42 -63.87
C VAL A 366 15.14 24.08 -62.64
N PRO A 367 15.46 23.64 -61.40
CA PRO A 367 14.90 24.20 -60.18
C PRO A 367 15.63 25.47 -59.73
N ALA A 368 14.88 26.46 -59.27
CA ALA A 368 15.43 27.61 -58.54
C ALA A 368 14.63 27.87 -57.26
N THR A 369 15.39 27.92 -56.16
CA THR A 369 15.11 28.56 -54.87
C THR A 369 14.00 27.98 -54.00
N THR A 370 14.42 27.02 -53.16
CA THR A 370 14.00 26.92 -51.76
C THR A 370 14.28 28.24 -51.04
N ASP A 371 13.25 28.90 -50.54
CA ASP A 371 13.33 29.73 -49.33
C ASP A 371 11.93 29.94 -48.75
N CYS A 372 11.87 30.00 -47.42
CA CYS A 372 10.70 30.22 -46.57
C CYS A 372 9.77 29.00 -46.33
N LEU A 373 10.32 27.97 -45.68
CA LEU A 373 9.54 27.23 -44.69
C LEU A 373 9.52 28.05 -43.40
N ASP A 374 8.34 28.56 -43.07
CA ASP A 374 8.05 29.24 -41.83
C ASP A 374 8.41 28.35 -40.62
N SER A 375 9.17 28.94 -39.72
CA SER A 375 9.77 28.35 -38.52
C SER A 375 8.77 28.04 -37.39
N THR A 376 7.47 28.18 -37.66
CA THR A 376 6.36 28.03 -36.70
C THR A 376 5.92 26.59 -36.49
N SER A 377 6.08 25.70 -37.48
CA SER A 377 5.63 24.30 -37.37
C SER A 377 6.54 23.44 -36.47
N THR A 378 7.84 23.74 -36.43
CA THR A 378 8.80 23.01 -35.58
C THR A 378 8.77 23.43 -34.11
N SER A 379 8.32 24.65 -33.78
CA SER A 379 8.14 25.08 -32.39
C SER A 379 6.88 24.47 -31.76
N GLU A 380 5.81 24.29 -32.53
CA GLU A 380 4.56 23.70 -32.04
C GLU A 380 4.70 22.19 -31.77
N LEU A 381 5.38 21.45 -32.65
CA LEU A 381 5.67 20.04 -32.41
C LEU A 381 6.63 19.83 -31.24
N LYS A 382 7.54 20.76 -30.98
CA LYS A 382 8.44 20.70 -29.83
C LYS A 382 7.72 21.04 -28.53
N ALA A 383 6.79 22.00 -28.57
CA ALA A 383 5.93 22.33 -27.44
C ALA A 383 4.96 21.20 -27.08
N LEU A 384 4.40 20.51 -28.09
CA LEU A 384 3.54 19.33 -27.88
C LEU A 384 4.31 18.16 -27.26
N ILE A 385 5.53 17.89 -27.71
CA ILE A 385 6.37 16.83 -27.14
C ILE A 385 6.84 17.20 -25.72
N GLU A 386 7.16 18.46 -25.45
CA GLU A 386 7.52 18.93 -24.10
C GLU A 386 6.32 18.91 -23.14
N TRP A 387 5.11 19.19 -23.63
CA TRP A 387 3.87 19.07 -22.84
C TRP A 387 3.53 17.62 -22.50
N ASP A 388 3.61 16.72 -23.47
CA ASP A 388 3.33 15.29 -23.24
C ASP A 388 4.35 14.67 -22.26
N PHE A 389 5.62 15.10 -22.33
CA PHE A 389 6.66 14.68 -21.39
C PHE A 389 6.44 15.27 -19.99
N ALA A 390 5.99 16.52 -19.87
CA ALA A 390 5.68 17.17 -18.59
C ALA A 390 4.46 16.56 -17.88
N ILE A 391 3.44 16.16 -18.65
CA ILE A 391 2.25 15.45 -18.16
C ILE A 391 2.64 14.05 -17.66
N HIS A 392 3.52 13.34 -18.38
CA HIS A 392 4.01 12.04 -17.94
C HIS A 392 4.88 12.10 -16.68
N LEU A 393 5.68 13.15 -16.49
CA LEU A 393 6.51 13.34 -15.27
C LEU A 393 5.68 13.70 -14.03
N THR A 394 4.59 14.45 -14.20
CA THR A 394 3.67 14.81 -13.10
C THR A 394 2.78 13.64 -12.67
N LEU A 395 2.40 12.74 -13.58
CA LEU A 395 1.66 11.51 -13.26
C LEU A 395 2.50 10.45 -12.53
N VAL A 396 3.84 10.53 -12.59
CA VAL A 396 4.77 9.60 -11.91
C VAL A 396 5.36 10.19 -10.62
N GLY A 397 4.93 11.40 -10.22
CA GLY A 397 5.33 12.01 -8.94
C GLY A 397 6.81 12.38 -8.84
N LEU A 398 7.47 12.63 -9.97
CA LEU A 398 8.87 13.07 -10.01
C LEU A 398 8.93 14.59 -10.12
N ASP A 399 9.41 15.23 -9.05
CA ASP A 399 9.53 16.69 -8.95
C ASP A 399 10.62 17.21 -9.91
N VAL A 400 10.22 18.09 -10.83
CA VAL A 400 11.09 18.68 -11.88
C VAL A 400 12.23 19.51 -11.28
N ALA A 401 12.10 19.95 -10.02
CA ALA A 401 13.16 20.65 -9.29
C ALA A 401 14.42 19.78 -9.07
N VAL A 402 14.25 18.45 -8.91
CA VAL A 402 15.37 17.53 -8.59
C VAL A 402 16.28 17.28 -9.81
N LEU A 403 15.76 17.39 -11.02
CA LEU A 403 16.53 17.22 -12.26
C LEU A 403 17.36 18.45 -12.66
N ARG A 404 16.95 19.64 -12.22
CA ARG A 404 17.69 20.88 -12.50
C ARG A 404 18.95 21.03 -11.64
N ASP A 405 18.95 20.50 -10.41
CA ASP A 405 20.13 20.49 -9.53
C ASP A 405 21.17 19.44 -9.93
N ALA A 406 20.74 18.29 -10.46
CA ALA A 406 21.64 17.25 -10.94
C ALA A 406 22.48 17.66 -12.17
N THR A 407 21.96 18.57 -13.00
CA THR A 407 22.66 19.07 -14.20
C THR A 407 23.64 20.19 -13.89
N LEU A 408 23.42 20.98 -12.84
CA LEU A 408 24.34 22.03 -12.38
C LEU A 408 25.53 21.46 -11.60
N ASN A 409 25.35 20.40 -10.81
CA ASN A 409 26.45 19.78 -10.07
C ASN A 409 27.47 19.02 -10.94
N LYS A 410 27.08 18.62 -12.16
CA LYS A 410 27.97 17.91 -13.09
C LYS A 410 28.99 18.83 -13.80
N ARG A 411 28.83 20.15 -13.73
CA ARG A 411 29.76 21.13 -14.31
C ARG A 411 30.82 21.66 -13.35
N ARG A 412 30.79 21.29 -12.06
CA ARG A 412 31.72 21.84 -11.03
C ARG A 412 32.83 20.91 -10.57
N SER A 413 32.90 19.68 -11.09
CA SER A 413 33.91 18.67 -10.72
C SER A 413 34.81 18.31 -11.91
N ARG A 414 35.72 19.21 -12.28
CA ARG A 414 36.82 18.88 -13.21
C ARG A 414 38.00 19.85 -13.03
N ALA A 415 38.84 19.62 -12.02
CA ALA A 415 40.30 19.89 -12.06
C ALA A 415 40.99 19.32 -10.80
N PRO A 416 42.25 18.85 -10.89
CA PRO A 416 42.89 18.01 -9.87
C PRO A 416 44.00 18.74 -9.07
N GLY A 417 44.36 18.20 -7.90
CA GLY A 417 45.54 18.64 -7.15
C GLY A 417 45.80 17.82 -5.88
N HIS A 418 46.97 17.19 -5.83
CA HIS A 418 47.61 16.42 -4.75
C HIS A 418 47.58 17.15 -3.37
N THR A 419 47.68 16.52 -2.18
CA THR A 419 48.81 15.71 -1.69
C THR A 419 48.49 15.01 -0.35
N THR A 420 49.17 13.88 -0.18
CA THR A 420 49.41 12.85 0.87
C THR A 420 49.43 13.19 2.38
N GLN A 421 49.26 12.10 3.18
CA GLN A 421 49.54 11.84 4.62
C GLN A 421 48.46 12.27 5.65
N GLU A 422 48.04 11.49 6.65
CA GLU A 422 48.51 10.23 7.24
C GLU A 422 47.42 9.62 8.18
N LEU A 423 47.39 8.27 8.24
CA LEU A 423 47.02 7.37 9.35
C LEU A 423 45.69 7.59 10.12
N ALA A 424 44.64 6.79 9.86
CA ALA A 424 44.38 5.42 10.37
C ALA A 424 43.72 5.37 11.76
N THR A 425 42.41 5.04 11.80
CA THR A 425 41.82 3.85 12.45
C THR A 425 40.29 3.84 12.34
N ALA A 426 39.74 2.64 12.05
CA ALA A 426 38.37 2.15 12.29
C ALA A 426 37.57 1.72 11.03
N ARG A 427 37.81 0.45 10.69
CA ARG A 427 36.92 -0.52 10.01
C ARG A 427 35.61 -0.59 10.85
N GLU A 428 34.40 -0.47 10.32
CA GLU A 428 33.65 -1.59 9.71
C GLU A 428 32.28 -1.12 9.16
N LYS A 429 32.12 -1.28 7.82
CA LYS A 429 30.95 -1.70 7.02
C LYS A 429 29.54 -1.13 7.31
N ASN A 430 29.17 -0.14 6.49
CA ASN A 430 27.83 0.00 5.91
C ASN A 430 27.76 -0.82 4.60
N SER A 431 26.73 -1.65 4.45
CA SER A 431 26.33 -2.24 3.17
C SER A 431 24.89 -1.81 2.89
N ILE A 432 24.73 -0.79 2.03
CA ILE A 432 23.47 -0.47 1.37
C ILE A 432 23.70 -0.87 -0.08
N GLY A 433 23.18 -2.04 -0.45
CA GLY A 433 23.17 -2.52 -1.83
C GLY A 433 22.07 -1.81 -2.61
N VAL A 434 22.46 -0.86 -3.48
CA VAL A 434 21.58 -0.34 -4.52
C VAL A 434 21.85 -1.15 -5.79
N GLY A 435 20.94 -2.06 -6.12
CA GLY A 435 20.97 -2.86 -7.33
C GLY A 435 20.53 -2.03 -8.55
N TRP A 436 21.37 -2.00 -9.57
CA TRP A 436 21.11 -1.35 -10.86
C TRP A 436 20.34 -2.31 -11.76
N TYR A 437 19.12 -1.96 -12.17
CA TYR A 437 18.39 -2.68 -13.23
C TYR A 437 18.65 -2.02 -14.58
N TRP A 438 19.26 -2.80 -15.48
CA TRP A 438 19.33 -2.52 -16.92
C TRP A 438 17.96 -2.81 -17.55
N LEU A 439 17.30 -1.80 -18.12
CA LEU A 439 16.17 -2.01 -19.03
C LEU A 439 16.71 -2.28 -20.44
N VAL A 440 16.47 -3.48 -20.94
CA VAL A 440 16.61 -3.84 -22.36
C VAL A 440 15.29 -3.51 -23.05
N MET A 441 15.31 -2.53 -23.96
CA MET A 441 14.23 -2.26 -24.91
C MET A 441 14.39 -3.15 -26.15
N PRO A 442 13.34 -3.82 -26.65
CA PRO A 442 13.35 -4.37 -28.00
C PRO A 442 12.89 -3.31 -29.00
N SER A 443 13.80 -2.91 -29.88
CA SER A 443 13.50 -2.21 -31.13
C SER A 443 12.70 -3.11 -32.06
N ARG A 444 11.58 -2.64 -32.62
CA ARG A 444 11.05 -3.10 -33.92
C ARG A 444 10.04 -2.10 -34.49
N LEU A 445 10.54 -1.32 -35.45
CA LEU A 445 9.77 -0.77 -36.57
C LEU A 445 10.17 -1.56 -37.82
N ARG A 446 9.19 -2.13 -38.49
CA ARG A 446 9.07 -2.16 -39.95
C ARG A 446 7.60 -2.10 -40.30
#